data_AF-A0A385BTI6-F1
#
_entry.id   AF-A0A385BTI6-F1
#
_cell.length_a   1.000
_cell.length_b   1.000
_cell.length_c   1.000
_cell.angle_alpha   90.00
_cell.angle_beta   90.00
_cell.angle_gamma   90.00
#
_symmetry.space_group_name_H-M   'P 1'
#
loop_
_entity.id
_entity.type
_entity.pdbx_description
1 polymer ?
#
loop_
_entity_poly.entity_id
_entity_poly.type
_entity_poly.pdbx_seq_one_letter_code
_entity_poly.pdbx_strand_id
1 'polypeptide(L)'
;MNESLFSILTEVLKVSRINFKQVLFKFSSFVLKFFTMKLIYFLLLLSLFSCYETSRNCTDYKTGNYYSEVTINGALFKSNFKRTETLQIEVYNNKTDSSQLRWINDCEVVFKTINPKNMAEKKDIHLKILTTTDSSYTFEYSYVGETKKQKGIAYKMDTN
;
A
#
# COMPACT_ATOMS: atom_id res chain seq x y z
N MET A 1 -4.29 6.62 93.26
CA MET A 1 -2.94 6.46 92.69
C MET A 1 -2.72 4.97 92.43
N ASN A 2 -3.43 4.26 91.53
CA ASN A 2 -4.06 4.62 90.25
C ASN A 2 -3.08 5.31 89.30
N GLU A 3 -2.23 4.52 88.63
CA GLU A 3 -1.67 4.83 87.30
C GLU A 3 -0.83 3.68 86.69
N SER A 4 -0.38 2.68 87.47
CA SER A 4 0.49 1.60 86.93
C SER A 4 -0.24 0.43 86.25
N LEU A 5 -1.54 0.20 86.53
CA LEU A 5 -2.27 -0.95 85.98
C LEU A 5 -2.92 -0.68 84.61
N PHE A 6 -3.07 0.60 84.23
CA PHE A 6 -3.63 1.01 82.94
C PHE A 6 -2.59 0.98 81.79
N SER A 7 -1.30 1.02 82.15
CA SER A 7 -0.17 1.00 81.21
C SER A 7 0.13 -0.40 80.65
N ILE A 8 -0.25 -1.48 81.33
CA ILE A 8 0.10 -2.85 80.91
C ILE A 8 -0.99 -3.46 80.02
N LEU A 9 -2.25 -3.04 80.18
CA LEU A 9 -3.36 -3.51 79.34
C LEU A 9 -3.35 -2.91 77.92
N THR A 10 -2.65 -1.78 77.73
CA THR A 10 -2.60 -1.05 76.45
C THR A 10 -1.50 -1.52 75.50
N GLU A 11 -0.46 -2.20 75.99
CA GLU A 11 0.62 -2.76 75.15
C GLU A 11 0.28 -4.15 74.56
N VAL A 12 -0.52 -4.97 75.25
CA VAL A 12 -0.86 -6.33 74.78
C VAL A 12 -1.83 -6.32 73.57
N LEU A 13 -2.61 -5.26 73.37
CA LEU A 13 -3.58 -5.16 72.27
C LEU A 13 -3.03 -4.53 70.97
N LYS A 14 -1.74 -4.21 70.91
CA LYS A 14 -1.10 -3.69 69.68
C LYS A 14 -0.59 -4.75 68.71
N VAL A 15 -0.61 -6.04 69.09
CA VAL A 15 0.04 -7.12 68.33
C VAL A 15 -0.84 -7.77 67.25
N SER A 16 -2.15 -7.62 67.25
CA SER A 16 -2.99 -8.34 66.27
C SER A 16 -3.86 -7.42 65.44
N ARG A 17 -3.35 -6.92 64.30
CA ARG A 17 -4.17 -6.57 63.12
C ARG A 17 -3.29 -6.29 61.90
N ILE A 18 -2.74 -7.36 61.33
CA ILE A 18 -2.38 -7.34 59.90
C ILE A 18 -3.71 -7.16 59.14
N ASN A 19 -3.90 -5.99 58.53
CA ASN A 19 -5.12 -5.64 57.82
C ASN A 19 -5.25 -6.50 56.54
N PHE A 20 -6.02 -7.60 56.62
CA PHE A 20 -6.31 -8.52 55.51
C PHE A 20 -6.88 -7.81 54.25
N LYS A 21 -7.55 -6.66 54.44
CA LYS A 21 -8.02 -5.79 53.34
C LYS A 21 -6.88 -5.24 52.48
N GLN A 22 -5.71 -4.93 53.04
CA GLN A 22 -4.59 -4.37 52.27
C GLN A 22 -3.92 -5.40 51.35
N VAL A 23 -3.99 -6.70 51.70
CA VAL A 23 -3.41 -7.77 50.88
C VAL A 23 -4.31 -8.11 49.69
N LEU A 24 -5.63 -8.21 49.91
CA LEU A 24 -6.63 -8.42 48.85
C LEU A 24 -6.71 -7.24 47.86
N PHE A 25 -6.58 -6.00 48.33
CA PHE A 25 -6.60 -4.82 47.47
C PHE A 25 -5.32 -4.69 46.62
N LYS A 26 -4.15 -5.06 47.17
CA LYS A 26 -2.89 -5.12 46.42
C LYS A 26 -2.89 -6.24 45.38
N PHE A 27 -3.48 -7.40 45.66
CA PHE A 27 -3.61 -8.48 44.68
C PHE A 27 -4.50 -8.10 43.49
N SER A 28 -5.63 -7.41 43.73
CA SER A 28 -6.51 -6.89 42.67
C SER A 28 -5.79 -5.85 41.80
N SER A 29 -5.09 -4.89 42.42
CA SER A 29 -4.28 -3.89 41.72
C SER A 29 -3.14 -4.51 40.89
N PHE A 30 -2.50 -5.57 41.40
CA PHE A 30 -1.41 -6.26 40.71
C PHE A 30 -1.89 -7.05 39.50
N VAL A 31 -3.02 -7.76 39.60
CA VAL A 31 -3.62 -8.52 38.48
C VAL A 31 -4.15 -7.58 37.37
N LEU A 32 -4.74 -6.44 37.74
CA LEU A 32 -5.20 -5.42 36.80
C LEU A 32 -4.02 -4.75 36.07
N LYS A 33 -2.89 -4.55 36.77
CA LYS A 33 -1.63 -4.05 36.19
C LYS A 33 -0.98 -5.07 35.26
N PHE A 34 -1.11 -6.36 35.56
CA PHE A 34 -0.62 -7.46 34.72
C PHE A 34 -1.45 -7.63 33.43
N PHE A 35 -2.78 -7.43 33.51
CA PHE A 35 -3.68 -7.43 32.36
C PHE A 35 -3.46 -6.22 31.43
N THR A 36 -3.21 -5.03 32.00
CA THR A 36 -2.94 -3.80 31.23
C THR A 36 -1.59 -3.83 30.51
N MET A 37 -0.54 -4.44 31.08
CA MET A 37 0.75 -4.62 30.40
C MET A 37 0.66 -5.55 29.18
N LYS A 38 -0.16 -6.61 29.24
CA LYS A 38 -0.43 -7.51 28.11
C LYS A 38 -1.22 -6.83 26.98
N LEU A 39 -2.18 -5.96 27.34
CA LEU A 39 -2.97 -5.22 26.37
C LEU A 39 -2.15 -4.18 25.59
N ILE A 40 -1.18 -3.53 26.25
CA ILE A 40 -0.24 -2.60 25.60
C ILE A 40 0.67 -3.35 24.61
N TYR A 41 1.16 -4.54 24.98
CA TYR A 41 1.99 -5.35 24.08
C TYR A 41 1.20 -5.83 22.85
N PHE A 42 -0.08 -6.16 23.03
CA PHE A 42 -0.98 -6.51 21.94
C PHE A 42 -1.26 -5.30 21.02
N LEU A 43 -1.52 -4.11 21.60
CA LEU A 43 -1.74 -2.87 20.84
C LEU A 43 -0.47 -2.46 20.05
N LEU A 44 0.72 -2.69 20.60
CA LEU A 44 2.00 -2.48 19.91
C LEU A 44 2.14 -3.42 18.71
N LEU A 45 1.73 -4.69 18.86
CA LEU A 45 1.78 -5.67 17.77
C LEU A 45 0.80 -5.33 16.62
N LEU A 46 -0.35 -4.73 16.93
CA LEU A 46 -1.32 -4.25 15.92
C LEU A 46 -0.81 -3.04 15.11
N SER A 47 0.06 -2.21 15.69
CA SER A 47 0.62 -1.04 14.98
C SER A 47 1.57 -1.40 13.83
N LEU A 48 2.06 -2.64 13.77
CA LEU A 48 2.94 -3.12 12.70
C LEU A 48 2.18 -3.53 11.42
N PHE A 49 0.84 -3.61 11.47
CA PHE A 49 0.02 -3.90 10.29
C PHE A 49 -0.47 -2.62 9.60
N SER A 50 0.39 -1.60 9.50
CA SER A 50 0.05 -0.44 8.67
C SER A 50 -0.12 -0.89 7.23
N CYS A 51 -1.31 -0.69 6.67
CA CYS A 51 -1.62 -0.98 5.28
C CYS A 51 -0.70 -0.13 4.39
N TYR A 52 0.10 -0.75 3.54
CA TYR A 52 0.89 -0.01 2.54
C TYR A 52 -0.07 0.53 1.48
N GLU A 53 -0.39 1.81 1.54
CA GLU A 53 -1.10 2.47 0.45
C GLU A 53 -0.20 2.55 -0.77
N THR A 54 -0.66 1.99 -1.88
CA THR A 54 0.06 2.07 -3.14
C THR A 54 -0.25 3.41 -3.80
N SER A 55 0.78 4.22 -4.01
CA SER A 55 0.66 5.49 -4.73
C SER A 55 0.10 5.27 -6.14
N ARG A 56 -0.90 6.07 -6.51
CA ARG A 56 -1.56 6.02 -7.82
C ARG A 56 -1.90 7.43 -8.33
N ASN A 57 -0.86 8.14 -8.76
CA ASN A 57 -0.97 9.49 -9.34
C ASN A 57 -0.88 9.40 -10.87
N CYS A 58 -2.00 9.05 -11.51
CA CYS A 58 -2.02 8.77 -12.96
C CYS A 58 -1.93 10.02 -13.85
N THR A 59 -2.29 11.19 -13.31
CA THR A 59 -2.22 12.48 -14.01
C THR A 59 -0.82 12.79 -14.53
N ASP A 60 0.20 12.42 -13.75
CA ASP A 60 1.62 12.70 -14.02
C ASP A 60 2.16 11.88 -15.20
N TYR A 61 1.40 10.87 -15.63
CA TYR A 61 1.77 9.91 -16.67
C TYR A 61 0.94 10.05 -17.96
N LYS A 62 0.11 11.10 -18.05
CA LYS A 62 -0.72 11.36 -19.24
C LYS A 62 0.08 11.81 -20.45
N THR A 63 1.20 12.50 -20.24
CA THR A 63 2.08 13.00 -21.31
C THR A 63 3.55 12.78 -20.94
N GLY A 64 4.44 12.76 -21.93
CA GLY A 64 5.88 12.61 -21.71
C GLY A 64 6.54 11.57 -22.63
N ASN A 65 7.82 11.30 -22.37
CA ASN A 65 8.59 10.29 -23.08
C ASN A 65 8.89 9.13 -22.14
N TYR A 66 8.73 7.92 -22.63
CA TYR A 66 8.81 6.72 -21.82
C TYR A 66 9.42 5.56 -22.60
N TYR A 67 9.90 4.56 -21.88
CA TYR A 67 10.11 3.22 -22.42
C TYR A 67 9.30 2.20 -21.64
N SER A 68 8.73 1.21 -22.32
CA SER A 68 8.01 0.10 -21.70
C SER A 68 8.85 -1.17 -21.71
N GLU A 69 8.64 -2.00 -20.69
CA GLU A 69 9.15 -3.36 -20.61
C GLU A 69 7.99 -4.32 -20.34
N VAL A 70 7.87 -5.33 -21.20
CA VAL A 70 6.82 -6.36 -21.12
C VAL A 70 7.47 -7.72 -21.30
N THR A 71 7.17 -8.65 -20.40
CA THR A 71 7.63 -10.04 -20.53
C THR A 71 6.56 -10.90 -21.19
N ILE A 72 6.84 -11.43 -22.38
CA ILE A 72 5.95 -12.34 -23.11
C ILE A 72 6.71 -13.66 -23.31
N ASN A 73 6.15 -14.78 -22.81
CA ASN A 73 6.75 -16.11 -22.90
C ASN A 73 8.22 -16.18 -22.41
N GLY A 74 8.55 -15.42 -21.37
CA GLY A 74 9.90 -15.38 -20.79
C GLY A 74 10.89 -14.45 -21.52
N ALA A 75 10.51 -13.87 -22.67
CA ALA A 75 11.32 -12.87 -23.36
C ALA A 75 10.89 -11.45 -22.96
N LEU A 76 11.89 -10.59 -22.68
CA LEU A 76 11.69 -9.18 -22.34
C LEU A 76 11.62 -8.36 -23.64
N PHE A 77 10.51 -7.66 -23.84
CA PHE A 77 10.28 -6.75 -24.95
C PHE A 77 10.36 -5.32 -24.46
N LYS A 78 11.18 -4.50 -25.13
CA LYS A 78 11.32 -3.08 -24.85
C LYS A 78 10.83 -2.23 -26.01
N SER A 79 10.07 -1.18 -25.72
CA SER A 79 9.65 -0.19 -26.73
C SER A 79 9.76 1.22 -26.16
N ASN A 80 10.10 2.18 -27.03
CA ASN A 80 10.14 3.59 -26.64
C ASN A 80 8.89 4.28 -27.18
N PHE A 81 8.26 5.14 -26.40
CA PHE A 81 7.10 5.87 -26.87
C PHE A 81 7.03 7.28 -26.30
N LYS A 82 6.49 8.17 -27.14
CA LYS A 82 6.13 9.54 -26.76
C LYS A 82 4.62 9.65 -26.69
N ARG A 83 4.12 10.12 -25.55
CA ARG A 83 2.69 10.32 -25.30
C ARG A 83 2.37 11.81 -25.20
N THR A 84 1.37 12.23 -25.96
CA THR A 84 0.71 13.55 -25.87
C THR A 84 -0.72 13.37 -25.36
N GLU A 85 -1.50 14.45 -25.30
CA GLU A 85 -2.88 14.40 -24.79
C GLU A 85 -3.79 13.47 -25.60
N THR A 86 -3.56 13.35 -26.91
CA THR A 86 -4.44 12.63 -27.84
C THR A 86 -3.73 11.57 -28.69
N LEU A 87 -2.39 11.51 -28.65
CA LEU A 87 -1.59 10.65 -29.50
C LEU A 87 -0.45 9.98 -28.72
N GLN A 88 -0.16 8.72 -29.06
CA GLN A 88 1.06 8.03 -28.67
C GLN A 88 1.77 7.55 -29.92
N ILE A 89 3.06 7.87 -29.99
CA ILE A 89 3.97 7.45 -31.06
C ILE A 89 4.94 6.48 -30.42
N GLU A 90 4.90 5.22 -30.83
CA GLU A 90 5.72 4.14 -30.30
C GLU A 90 6.73 3.68 -31.36
N VAL A 91 7.95 3.42 -30.92
CA VAL A 91 9.06 2.91 -31.73
C VAL A 91 9.48 1.56 -31.15
N TYR A 92 9.28 0.52 -31.95
CA TYR A 92 9.64 -0.86 -31.62
C TYR A 92 10.37 -1.48 -32.82
N ASN A 93 11.59 -2.03 -32.61
CA ASN A 93 12.43 -2.60 -33.66
C ASN A 93 12.58 -1.70 -34.92
N ASN A 94 12.88 -0.41 -34.72
CA ASN A 94 12.99 0.62 -35.77
C ASN A 94 11.71 0.85 -36.60
N LYS A 95 10.57 0.30 -36.17
CA LYS A 95 9.26 0.60 -36.75
C LYS A 95 8.53 1.57 -35.84
N THR A 96 8.01 2.63 -36.44
CA THR A 96 7.21 3.64 -35.75
C THR A 96 5.74 3.36 -36.03
N ASP A 97 4.96 3.18 -34.98
CA ASP A 97 3.51 3.04 -35.04
C ASP A 97 2.85 4.14 -34.21
N SER A 98 1.68 4.59 -34.66
CA SER A 98 0.95 5.72 -34.05
C SER A 98 -0.45 5.31 -33.64
N SER A 99 -0.82 5.66 -32.41
CA SER A 99 -2.10 5.31 -31.79
C SER A 99 -2.78 6.54 -31.23
N GLN A 100 -4.08 6.67 -31.48
CA GLN A 100 -4.94 7.70 -30.89
C GLN A 100 -5.34 7.28 -29.46
N LEU A 101 -5.34 8.24 -28.53
CA LEU A 101 -5.70 8.03 -27.13
C LEU A 101 -7.13 8.51 -26.87
N ARG A 102 -7.86 7.69 -26.13
CA ARG A 102 -9.14 8.06 -25.54
C ARG A 102 -9.14 7.69 -24.06
N TRP A 103 -8.97 8.69 -23.20
CA TRP A 103 -9.03 8.51 -21.75
C TRP A 103 -10.47 8.25 -21.30
N ILE A 104 -10.67 7.19 -20.52
CA ILE A 104 -11.94 6.88 -19.85
C ILE A 104 -11.98 7.59 -18.50
N ASN A 105 -10.84 7.59 -17.80
CA ASN A 105 -10.59 8.30 -16.55
C ASN A 105 -9.09 8.64 -16.45
N ASP A 106 -8.61 9.14 -15.32
CA ASP A 106 -7.20 9.54 -15.18
C ASP A 106 -6.20 8.38 -15.29
N CYS A 107 -6.62 7.14 -15.02
CA CYS A 107 -5.76 5.95 -14.98
C CYS A 107 -6.05 4.92 -16.08
N GLU A 108 -7.08 5.13 -16.89
CA GLU A 108 -7.57 4.19 -17.89
C GLU A 108 -7.68 4.86 -19.25
N VAL A 109 -7.04 4.27 -20.25
CA VAL A 109 -6.95 4.79 -21.60
C VAL A 109 -7.19 3.68 -22.61
N VAL A 110 -7.88 4.02 -23.70
CA VAL A 110 -8.05 3.16 -24.86
C VAL A 110 -7.18 3.69 -25.99
N PHE A 111 -6.35 2.81 -26.53
CA PHE A 111 -5.54 3.06 -27.71
C PHE A 111 -6.23 2.51 -28.95
N LYS A 112 -6.31 3.35 -29.97
CA LYS A 112 -6.79 2.99 -31.29
C LYS A 112 -5.67 3.22 -32.31
N THR A 113 -5.19 2.16 -32.95
CA THR A 113 -4.18 2.24 -34.00
C THR A 113 -4.69 3.08 -35.16
N ILE A 114 -3.91 4.08 -35.61
CA ILE A 114 -4.35 4.97 -36.70
C ILE A 114 -4.32 4.26 -38.05
N ASN A 115 -3.25 3.50 -38.32
CA ASN A 115 -3.04 2.80 -39.58
C ASN A 115 -2.74 1.31 -39.35
N PRO A 116 -3.75 0.48 -39.01
CA PRO A 116 -3.54 -0.95 -38.77
C PRO A 116 -3.17 -1.68 -40.07
N LYS A 117 -2.09 -2.47 -40.03
CA LYS A 117 -1.60 -3.27 -41.18
C LYS A 117 -2.26 -4.64 -41.24
N ASN A 118 -2.82 -5.12 -40.13
CA ASN A 118 -3.50 -6.40 -40.02
C ASN A 118 -4.73 -6.32 -39.10
N MET A 119 -5.53 -7.39 -39.06
CA MET A 119 -6.74 -7.45 -38.23
C MET A 119 -6.45 -7.45 -36.73
N ALA A 120 -5.27 -7.88 -36.30
CA ALA A 120 -4.89 -7.87 -34.89
C ALA A 120 -4.66 -6.44 -34.38
N GLU A 121 -3.98 -5.61 -35.17
CA GLU A 121 -3.73 -4.18 -34.88
C GLU A 121 -5.00 -3.32 -34.92
N LYS A 122 -6.06 -3.80 -35.58
CA LYS A 122 -7.36 -3.13 -35.63
C LYS A 122 -8.11 -3.21 -34.29
N LYS A 123 -7.76 -4.15 -33.41
CA LYS A 123 -8.38 -4.27 -32.10
C LYS A 123 -7.89 -3.14 -31.19
N ASP A 124 -8.83 -2.40 -30.61
CA ASP A 124 -8.52 -1.38 -29.61
C ASP A 124 -7.90 -2.03 -28.37
N ILE A 125 -6.90 -1.36 -27.78
CA ILE A 125 -6.20 -1.82 -26.59
C ILE A 125 -6.65 -0.97 -25.41
N HIS A 126 -7.16 -1.60 -24.35
CA HIS A 126 -7.44 -0.95 -23.08
C HIS A 126 -6.22 -1.12 -22.17
N LEU A 127 -5.71 0.00 -21.67
CA LEU A 127 -4.62 0.04 -20.70
C LEU A 127 -5.10 0.70 -19.41
N LYS A 128 -4.73 0.10 -18.29
CA LYS A 128 -4.99 0.61 -16.94
C LYS A 128 -3.71 0.70 -16.14
N ILE A 129 -3.42 1.89 -15.63
CA ILE A 129 -2.32 2.13 -14.69
C ILE A 129 -2.75 1.57 -13.33
N LEU A 130 -1.96 0.65 -12.78
CA LEU A 130 -2.21 0.00 -11.50
C LEU A 130 -1.53 0.75 -10.36
N THR A 131 -0.24 1.05 -10.53
CA THR A 131 0.61 1.63 -9.49
C THR A 131 1.59 2.61 -10.13
N THR A 132 1.94 3.65 -9.39
CA THR A 132 2.90 4.68 -9.83
C THR A 132 4.02 4.84 -8.83
N THR A 133 5.21 5.11 -9.32
CA THR A 133 6.37 5.56 -8.56
C THR A 133 6.79 6.93 -9.08
N ASP A 134 7.93 7.47 -8.64
CA ASP A 134 8.43 8.76 -9.10
C ASP A 134 8.88 8.72 -10.59
N SER A 135 9.46 7.59 -11.00
CA SER A 135 10.08 7.41 -12.33
C SER A 135 9.41 6.35 -13.20
N SER A 136 8.43 5.61 -12.68
CA SER A 136 7.79 4.52 -13.43
C SER A 136 6.34 4.29 -13.03
N TYR A 137 5.61 3.54 -13.86
CA TYR A 137 4.29 3.04 -13.53
C TYR A 137 4.11 1.61 -14.02
N THR A 138 3.39 0.82 -13.22
CA THR A 138 2.96 -0.52 -13.62
C THR A 138 1.58 -0.42 -14.26
N PHE A 139 1.41 -1.07 -15.40
CA PHE A 139 0.14 -1.09 -16.12
C PHE A 139 -0.29 -2.51 -16.44
N GLU A 140 -1.59 -2.68 -16.55
CA GLU A 140 -2.20 -3.83 -17.21
C GLU A 140 -2.80 -3.40 -18.55
N TYR A 141 -2.75 -4.29 -19.54
CA TYR A 141 -3.37 -4.04 -20.83
C TYR A 141 -4.01 -5.31 -21.40
N SER A 142 -5.03 -5.13 -22.23
CA SER A 142 -5.70 -6.17 -22.99
C SER A 142 -6.41 -5.59 -24.20
N TYR A 143 -6.77 -6.43 -25.17
CA TYR A 143 -7.72 -6.00 -26.18
C TYR A 143 -9.10 -5.74 -25.55
N VAL A 144 -9.82 -4.74 -26.06
CA VAL A 144 -11.17 -4.43 -25.59
C VAL A 144 -12.08 -5.65 -25.78
N GLY A 145 -12.73 -6.08 -24.69
CA GLY A 145 -13.60 -7.26 -24.68
C GLY A 145 -12.89 -8.59 -24.38
N GLU A 146 -11.57 -8.61 -24.25
CA GLU A 146 -10.83 -9.81 -23.83
C GLU A 146 -10.66 -9.87 -22.30
N THR A 147 -10.68 -11.09 -21.75
CA THR A 147 -10.49 -11.34 -20.31
C THR A 147 -9.02 -11.51 -19.93
N LYS A 148 -8.18 -11.90 -20.89
CA LYS A 148 -6.76 -12.15 -20.67
C LYS A 148 -6.01 -10.82 -20.67
N LYS A 149 -5.54 -10.42 -19.48
CA LYS A 149 -4.74 -9.22 -19.29
C LYS A 149 -3.26 -9.56 -19.18
N GLN A 150 -2.43 -8.69 -19.75
CA GLN A 150 -0.99 -8.72 -19.61
C GLN A 150 -0.53 -7.53 -18.76
N LYS A 151 0.66 -7.64 -18.18
CA LYS A 151 1.25 -6.58 -17.34
C LYS A 151 2.58 -6.14 -17.92
N GLY A 152 2.86 -4.86 -17.75
CA GLY A 152 4.11 -4.24 -18.12
C GLY A 152 4.47 -3.11 -17.17
N ILE A 153 5.71 -2.64 -17.29
CA ILE A 153 6.19 -1.48 -16.54
C ILE A 153 6.67 -0.46 -17.55
N ALA A 154 6.33 0.80 -17.35
CA ALA A 154 6.81 1.90 -18.16
C ALA A 154 7.60 2.87 -17.28
N TYR A 155 8.71 3.34 -17.82
CA TYR A 155 9.68 4.18 -17.14
C TYR A 155 9.78 5.51 -17.87
N LYS A 156 9.83 6.62 -17.13
CA LYS A 156 10.10 7.95 -17.67
C LYS A 156 11.49 7.94 -18.30
N MET A 157 11.59 8.51 -19.50
CA MET A 157 12.87 8.82 -20.11
C MET A 157 13.21 10.27 -19.75
N ASP A 158 14.23 10.45 -18.91
CA ASP A 158 14.72 11.79 -18.60
C ASP A 158 15.30 12.42 -19.88
N THR A 159 14.67 13.50 -20.35
CA THR A 159 15.31 14.42 -21.29
C THR A 159 16.26 15.30 -20.48
N ASN A 160 17.52 14.87 -20.37
CA ASN A 160 18.61 15.75 -19.94
C ASN A 160 18.94 16.77 -21.03
#